data_AF-E2A7G2-F1
#
_entry.id   AF-E2A7G2-F1
#
_cell.length_a   1.000
_cell.length_b   1.000
_cell.length_c   1.000
_cell.angle_alpha   90.00
_cell.angle_beta   90.00
_cell.angle_gamma   90.00
#
_symmetry.space_group_name_H-M   'P 1'
#
loop_
_entity.id
_entity.type
_entity.pdbx_description
1 polymer ?
#
loop_
_entity_poly.entity_id
_entity_poly.type
_entity_poly.pdbx_seq_one_letter_code
_entity_poly.pdbx_strand_id
1 'polypeptide(L)'
;LPLQAYYFYDTEKSPQFELTLGIQAVTMFLGAITYTSVDAFLALTIFHICGQLENFRYRLANLVSCKDFDSALRDNVQTHIRLIR
;
A
#
# COMPACT_ATOMS: atom_id res chain seq x y z
N LEU A 1 26.02 22.64 12.74
CA LEU A 1 25.24 21.73 11.87
C LEU A 1 23.77 21.74 12.32
N PRO A 2 22.78 21.69 11.41
CA PRO A 2 21.36 21.79 11.75
C PRO A 2 20.83 20.60 12.57
N LEU A 3 21.33 19.39 12.33
CA LEU A 3 21.07 18.23 13.20
C LEU A 3 22.23 18.08 14.18
N GLN A 4 21.91 18.01 15.47
CA GLN A 4 22.91 17.74 16.50
C GLN A 4 23.16 16.24 16.58
N ALA A 5 24.39 15.82 16.30
CA ALA A 5 24.84 14.44 16.35
C ALA A 5 26.29 14.38 16.84
N TYR A 6 26.71 13.22 17.32
CA TYR A 6 28.10 12.99 17.70
C TYR A 6 28.94 12.69 16.46
N TYR A 7 30.04 13.43 16.30
CA TYR A 7 31.00 13.26 15.21
C TYR A 7 32.37 12.97 15.81
N PHE A 8 33.07 11.96 15.28
CA PHE A 8 34.42 11.58 15.73
C PHE A 8 35.52 12.48 15.15
N TYR A 9 35.15 13.44 14.30
CA TYR A 9 36.04 14.41 13.64
C TYR A 9 35.53 15.84 13.88
N ASP A 10 36.41 16.82 13.64
CA ASP A 10 36.06 18.24 13.76
C ASP A 10 35.18 18.67 12.59
N THR A 11 33.90 18.94 12.88
CA THR A 11 32.92 19.38 11.89
C THR A 11 32.92 20.89 11.66
N GLU A 12 33.65 21.67 12.46
CA GLU A 12 33.68 23.14 12.33
C GLU A 12 34.70 23.61 11.30
N LYS A 13 35.64 22.74 10.89
CA LYS A 13 36.66 23.07 9.90
C LYS A 13 36.18 22.79 8.47
N SER A 14 36.56 23.70 7.57
CA SER A 14 36.41 23.47 6.13
C SER A 14 37.47 22.46 5.65
N PRO A 15 37.13 21.48 4.79
CA PRO A 15 35.85 21.29 4.07
C PRO A 15 34.84 20.36 4.76
N GLN A 16 35.12 19.93 6.00
CA GLN A 16 34.32 18.92 6.71
C GLN A 16 32.93 19.46 7.07
N PHE A 17 32.83 20.75 7.39
CA PHE A 17 31.56 21.42 7.65
C PHE A 17 30.58 21.29 6.48
N GLU A 18 31.02 21.66 5.27
CA GLU A 18 30.19 21.69 4.07
C GLU A 18 29.77 20.27 3.68
N LEU A 19 30.69 19.31 3.76
CA LEU A 19 30.41 17.91 3.48
C LEU A 19 29.38 17.35 4.47
N THR A 20 29.55 17.62 5.76
CA THR A 20 28.64 17.11 6.80
C THR A 20 27.25 17.73 6.66
N LEU A 21 27.17 19.02 6.33
CA LEU A 21 25.91 19.69 6.04
C LEU A 21 25.18 19.04 4.86
N GLY A 22 25.91 18.74 3.77
CA GLY A 22 25.37 18.03 2.62
C GLY A 22 24.84 16.63 2.97
N ILE A 23 25.61 15.86 3.74
CA ILE A 23 25.20 14.53 4.21
C ILE A 23 23.95 14.62 5.09
N GLN A 24 23.87 15.59 6.01
CA GLN A 24 22.68 15.79 6.85
C GLN A 24 21.45 16.12 6.00
N ALA A 25 21.58 17.02 5.02
CA ALA A 25 20.48 17.39 4.14
C ALA A 25 19.96 16.20 3.33
N VAL A 26 20.87 15.43 2.72
CA VAL A 26 20.52 14.21 1.96
C VAL A 26 19.85 13.17 2.86
N THR A 27 20.42 12.92 4.04
CA THR A 27 19.87 11.96 5.02
C THR A 27 18.47 12.36 5.48
N MET A 28 18.26 13.64 5.79
CA MET A 28 16.96 14.16 6.21
C MET A 28 15.93 14.05 5.09
N PHE A 29 16.32 14.36 3.85
CA PHE A 29 15.45 14.23 2.68
C PHE A 29 15.06 12.77 2.42
N LEU A 30 16.03 11.86 2.43
CA LEU A 30 15.79 10.41 2.29
C LEU A 30 14.91 9.87 3.42
N GLY A 31 15.15 10.29 4.65
CA GLY A 31 14.32 9.92 5.80
C GLY A 31 12.88 10.40 5.66
N ALA A 32 12.69 11.66 5.26
CA ALA A 32 11.37 12.24 5.02
C ALA A 32 10.62 11.51 3.89
N ILE A 33 11.28 11.26 2.75
CA ILE A 33 10.70 10.46 1.65
C ILE A 33 10.32 9.09 2.16
N THR A 34 11.24 8.36 2.79
CA THR A 34 10.98 6.98 3.23
C THR A 34 9.78 6.91 4.18
N TYR A 35 9.76 7.79 5.19
CA TYR A 35 8.66 7.85 6.16
C TYR A 35 7.32 8.16 5.48
N THR A 36 7.26 9.25 4.71
CA THR A 36 6.03 9.64 4.01
C THR A 36 5.58 8.63 2.96
N SER A 37 6.51 7.92 2.31
CA SER A 37 6.19 6.89 1.32
C SER A 37 5.53 5.68 1.96
N VAL A 38 6.00 5.25 3.14
CA VAL A 38 5.39 4.15 3.89
C VAL A 38 3.96 4.50 4.30
N ASP A 39 3.76 5.68 4.87
CA ASP A 39 2.43 6.16 5.26
C ASP A 39 1.49 6.28 4.05
N ALA A 40 1.96 6.86 2.95
CA ALA A 40 1.18 7.00 1.72
C ALA A 40 0.84 5.64 1.10
N PHE A 41 1.79 4.70 1.07
CA PHE A 41 1.57 3.36 0.55
C PHE A 41 0.51 2.60 1.36
N LEU A 42 0.56 2.71 2.70
CA LEU A 42 -0.44 2.11 3.57
C LEU A 42 -1.83 2.71 3.30
N ALA A 43 -1.94 4.04 3.25
CA ALA A 43 -3.19 4.73 2.97
C ALA A 43 -3.77 4.31 1.60
N LEU A 44 -2.95 4.33 0.55
CA LEU A 44 -3.35 3.90 -0.80
C LEU A 44 -3.78 2.43 -0.84
N THR A 45 -3.09 1.54 -0.10
CA THR A 45 -3.45 0.12 -0.02
C THR A 45 -4.82 -0.05 0.63
N ILE A 46 -5.08 0.66 1.74
CA ILE A 46 -6.39 0.64 2.40
C ILE A 46 -7.47 1.16 1.45
N PHE A 47 -7.25 2.31 0.80
CA PHE A 47 -8.19 2.85 -0.18
C PHE A 47 -8.44 1.89 -1.35
N HIS A 48 -7.40 1.23 -1.86
CA HIS A 48 -7.51 0.27 -2.94
C HIS A 48 -8.35 -0.94 -2.52
N ILE A 49 -8.10 -1.51 -1.34
CA ILE A 49 -8.88 -2.64 -0.82
C ILE A 49 -10.35 -2.23 -0.63
N CYS A 50 -10.62 -1.07 -0.03
CA CYS A 50 -11.98 -0.56 0.12
C CYS A 50 -12.68 -0.37 -1.23
N GLY A 51 -12.00 0.20 -2.22
CA GLY A 51 -12.53 0.35 -3.58
C GLY A 51 -12.79 -0.99 -4.27
N GLN A 52 -11.91 -1.97 -4.09
CA GLN A 52 -12.10 -3.33 -4.61
C GLN A 52 -13.30 -4.02 -3.95
N LEU A 53 -13.48 -3.87 -2.64
CA LEU A 53 -14.62 -4.40 -1.91
C LEU A 53 -15.94 -3.76 -2.38
N GLU A 54 -15.94 -2.46 -2.64
CA GLU A 54 -17.12 -1.75 -3.16
C GLU A 54 -17.48 -2.21 -4.58
N ASN A 55 -16.49 -2.38 -5.46
CA ASN A 55 -16.70 -2.97 -6.78
C ASN A 55 -17.23 -4.41 -6.69
N PHE A 56 -16.69 -5.21 -5.77
CA PHE A 56 -17.16 -6.56 -5.53
C PHE A 56 -18.62 -6.57 -5.05
N ARG A 57 -18.99 -5.67 -4.13
CA ARG A 57 -20.36 -5.48 -3.65
C ARG A 57 -21.32 -5.18 -4.81
N TYR A 58 -20.95 -4.26 -5.70
CA TYR A 58 -21.75 -3.92 -6.87
C TYR A 58 -21.93 -5.12 -7.81
N ARG A 59 -20.84 -5.84 -8.11
CA ARG A 59 -20.88 -7.05 -8.95
C ARG A 59 -21.75 -8.15 -8.34
N LEU A 60 -21.67 -8.35 -7.02
CA LEU A 60 -22.49 -9.33 -6.31
C LEU A 60 -23.97 -8.95 -6.36
N ALA A 61 -24.32 -7.68 -6.13
CA ALA A 61 -25.70 -7.22 -6.23
C ALA A 61 -26.26 -7.41 -7.65
N ASN A 62 -25.46 -7.12 -8.68
CA ASN A 62 -25.85 -7.34 -10.07
C ASN A 62 -26.05 -8.83 -10.39
N LEU A 63 -25.19 -9.71 -9.85
CA LEU A 63 -25.31 -11.15 -10.01
C LEU A 63 -26.60 -11.69 -9.38
N VAL A 64 -26.90 -11.28 -8.14
CA VAL A 64 -28.12 -11.67 -7.43
C VAL A 64 -29.39 -11.15 -8.12
N SER A 65 -29.32 -9.96 -8.74
CA SER A 65 -30.44 -9.40 -9.52
C SER A 65 -30.68 -10.15 -10.83
N CYS A 66 -29.73 -10.95 -11.30
CA CYS A 66 -29.88 -11.73 -12.52
C CYS A 66 -30.89 -12.86 -12.29
N LYS A 67 -32.04 -12.80 -12.96
CA LYS A 67 -33.14 -13.78 -12.81
C LYS A 67 -32.72 -15.23 -13.06
N ASP A 68 -31.67 -15.43 -13.84
CA ASP A 68 -31.16 -16.75 -14.20
C ASP A 68 -30.10 -17.27 -13.21
N PHE A 69 -29.63 -16.45 -12.25
CA PHE A 69 -28.61 -16.85 -11.29
C PHE A 69 -29.06 -18.04 -10.44
N ASP A 70 -30.27 -18.01 -9.90
CA ASP A 70 -30.84 -19.13 -9.14
C ASP A 70 -31.01 -20.38 -10.01
N SER A 71 -31.35 -20.21 -11.29
CA SER A 71 -31.47 -21.33 -12.23
C SER A 71 -30.12 -21.95 -12.55
N ALA A 72 -29.13 -21.13 -12.88
CA ALA A 72 -27.77 -21.57 -13.20
C ALA A 72 -27.07 -22.17 -11.97
N LEU A 73 -27.29 -21.62 -10.77
CA LEU A 73 -26.76 -22.15 -9.52
C LEU A 73 -27.37 -23.52 -9.22
N ARG A 74 -28.69 -23.66 -9.36
CA ARG A 74 -29.40 -24.94 -9.20
C ARG A 74 -28.87 -26.00 -10.17
N ASP A 75 -28.72 -25.66 -11.45
CA ASP A 75 -28.22 -26.59 -12.46
C ASP A 75 -26.76 -27.01 -12.19
N ASN A 76 -25.90 -26.09 -11.73
CA ASN A 76 -24.53 -26.41 -11.33
C ASN A 76 -24.49 -27.35 -10.10
N VAL A 77 -25.27 -27.07 -9.06
CA VAL A 77 -25.35 -27.94 -7.86
C VAL A 77 -25.88 -29.33 -8.24
N GLN A 78 -26.91 -29.40 -9.09
CA GLN A 78 -27.51 -30.67 -9.52
C GLN A 78 -26.54 -31.49 -10.39
N THR A 79 -25.74 -30.84 -11.22
CA THR A 79 -24.67 -31.47 -12.00
C THR A 79 -23.55 -31.97 -11.10
N HIS A 80 -23.10 -31.18 -10.12
CA HIS A 80 -22.08 -31.61 -9.15
C HIS A 80 -22.53 -32.82 -8.32
N ILE A 81 -23.77 -32.84 -7.82
CA ILE A 81 -24.33 -34.00 -7.08
C ILE A 81 -24.39 -35.24 -7.98
N ARG A 82 -24.74 -35.10 -9.26
CA ARG A 82 -24.74 -36.21 -10.22
C ARG A 82 -23.34 -36.76 -10.49
N LEU A 83 -22.32 -35.90 -10.53
CA LEU A 83 -20.93 -36.31 -10.78
C LEU A 83 -20.26 -36.98 -9.56
N ILE A 84 -20.73 -36.69 -8.35
CA ILE A 84 -20.23 -37.30 -7.11
C ILE A 84 -20.83 -38.70 -6.87
N ARG A 85 -21.93 -39.06 -7.55
CA ARG A 85 -22.59 -40.36 -7.45
C ARG A 85 -22.08 -41.34 -8.50
#